data_AF-A0A7X4JDR2-F1
#
_entry.id   AF-A0A7X4JDR2-F1
#
_cell.length_a   1.000
_cell.length_b   1.000
_cell.length_c   1.000
_cell.angle_alpha   90.00
_cell.angle_beta   90.00
_cell.angle_gamma   90.00
#
_symmetry.space_group_name_H-M   'P 1'
#
loop_
_entity.id
_entity.type
_entity.pdbx_description
1 polymer ?
#
loop_
_entity_poly.entity_id
_entity_poly.type
_entity_poly.pdbx_seq_one_letter_code
_entity_poly.pdbx_strand_id
1 'polypeptide(L)'
;MLLGLRPRTEHTALYAFRDLNGDGVSDAVTLSVAGRSPFRMRGRYDVRFGRPAPGGTSFPVSADTYVEAPGRSGGLQPWGYASQRFLDLDGDGLTDMVMGSVNTRLGGMFRATVGKSIAMDLALHTLRNDEYSPKPDWNRRVRSPFSPLDRRGPLFPTVLAGDIDGDGRADLLVGERWNELRVFLGTPGTRPLAEGPIAVPVAIPADERTTMLTDLDGNGKADVVVQHPATSGPGRLTLLMAR
;
A
#
# COMPACT_ATOMS: atom_id res chain seq x y z
N MET A 1 35.61 24.15 -2.60
CA MET A 1 35.09 22.89 -3.16
C MET A 1 33.68 23.17 -3.71
N LEU A 2 33.47 22.94 -5.01
CA LEU A 2 32.38 23.48 -5.85
C LEU A 2 30.95 23.18 -5.33
N LEU A 3 30.10 24.22 -5.29
CA LEU A 3 28.63 24.13 -5.27
C LEU A 3 28.10 23.70 -6.67
N GLY A 4 28.40 22.47 -7.08
CA GLY A 4 27.80 21.87 -8.28
C GLY A 4 26.47 21.21 -7.94
N LEU A 5 25.35 21.74 -8.46
CA LEU A 5 24.05 21.07 -8.40
C LEU A 5 24.17 19.71 -9.09
N ARG A 6 23.99 18.61 -8.34
CA ARG A 6 23.92 17.27 -8.94
C ARG A 6 22.81 17.24 -10.00
N PRO A 7 23.04 16.59 -11.16
CA PRO A 7 22.00 16.40 -12.17
C PRO A 7 20.80 15.67 -11.57
N ARG A 8 19.60 15.99 -12.07
CA ARG A 8 18.38 15.28 -11.68
C ARG A 8 18.46 13.88 -12.26
N THR A 9 18.38 12.87 -11.40
CA THR A 9 18.26 11.46 -11.79
C THR A 9 16.79 11.10 -11.89
N GLU A 10 16.44 10.31 -12.90
CA GLU A 10 15.09 9.80 -13.13
C GLU A 10 15.19 8.33 -13.56
N HIS A 11 14.41 7.49 -12.91
CA HIS A 11 14.29 6.06 -13.21
C HIS A 11 12.83 5.71 -13.34
N THR A 12 12.46 5.00 -14.40
CA THR A 12 11.10 4.51 -14.62
C THR A 12 11.14 3.00 -14.76
N ALA A 13 10.23 2.33 -14.07
CA ALA A 13 10.04 0.89 -14.19
C ALA A 13 8.56 0.57 -14.38
N LEU A 14 8.28 -0.51 -15.13
CA LEU A 14 6.96 -1.14 -15.12
C LEU A 14 6.65 -1.61 -13.71
N TYR A 15 5.46 -1.27 -13.22
CA TYR A 15 5.01 -1.61 -11.87
C TYR A 15 3.96 -2.72 -11.89
N ALA A 16 2.91 -2.59 -12.71
CA ALA A 16 1.83 -3.56 -12.78
C ALA A 16 1.12 -3.55 -14.15
N PHE A 17 0.49 -4.68 -14.48
CA PHE A 17 -0.58 -4.76 -15.46
C PHE A 17 -1.87 -5.23 -14.77
N ARG A 18 -2.96 -4.46 -14.91
CA ARG A 18 -4.27 -4.81 -14.35
C ARG A 18 -5.34 -3.93 -14.98
N ASP A 19 -6.54 -4.47 -15.13
CA ASP A 19 -7.73 -3.65 -15.44
C ASP A 19 -8.06 -2.74 -14.24
N LEU A 20 -7.87 -1.43 -14.42
CA LEU A 20 -8.10 -0.43 -13.39
C LEU A 20 -9.46 0.25 -13.56
N ASN A 21 -9.90 0.47 -14.80
CA ASN A 21 -11.16 1.15 -15.10
C ASN A 21 -12.34 0.19 -15.35
N GLY A 22 -12.15 -1.11 -15.18
CA GLY A 22 -13.19 -2.12 -15.23
C GLY A 22 -13.68 -2.43 -16.66
N ASP A 23 -12.89 -2.10 -17.69
CA ASP A 23 -13.30 -2.27 -19.09
C ASP A 23 -12.98 -3.67 -19.67
N GLY A 24 -12.40 -4.56 -18.84
CA GLY A 24 -11.98 -5.91 -19.21
C GLY A 24 -10.62 -5.97 -19.92
N VAL A 25 -9.92 -4.84 -20.05
CA VAL A 25 -8.62 -4.72 -20.70
C VAL A 25 -7.57 -4.36 -19.66
N SER A 26 -6.40 -5.03 -19.70
CA SER A 26 -5.33 -4.70 -18.74
C SER A 26 -4.70 -3.34 -19.05
N ASP A 27 -4.61 -2.50 -18.02
CA ASP A 27 -3.91 -1.23 -18.02
C ASP A 27 -2.46 -1.37 -17.56
N ALA A 28 -1.60 -0.43 -17.95
CA ALA A 28 -0.20 -0.41 -17.56
C ALA A 28 0.06 0.69 -16.52
N VAL A 29 0.70 0.31 -15.42
CA VAL A 29 1.20 1.27 -14.42
C VAL A 29 2.73 1.29 -14.45
N THR A 30 3.32 2.47 -14.60
CA THR A 30 4.77 2.67 -14.47
C THR A 30 5.07 3.56 -13.26
N LEU A 31 6.11 3.20 -12.50
CA LEU A 31 6.62 4.03 -11.42
C LEU A 31 7.84 4.81 -11.91
N SER A 32 7.69 6.13 -11.97
CA SER A 32 8.77 7.07 -12.24
C SER A 32 9.27 7.67 -10.93
N VAL A 33 10.56 7.58 -10.70
CA VAL A 33 11.25 8.04 -9.49
C VAL A 33 12.31 9.06 -9.88
N ALA A 34 12.11 10.32 -9.47
CA ALA A 34 12.98 11.40 -9.90
C ALA A 34 13.41 12.34 -8.76
N GLY A 35 14.67 12.78 -8.78
CA GLY A 35 15.22 13.65 -7.74
C GLY A 35 16.66 14.08 -8.00
N ARG A 36 17.14 15.05 -7.21
CA ARG A 36 18.54 15.52 -7.26
C ARG A 36 19.44 14.85 -6.22
N SER A 37 18.85 14.00 -5.38
CA SER A 37 19.52 13.29 -4.30
C SER A 37 18.76 11.99 -4.01
N PRO A 38 19.45 10.89 -3.69
CA PRO A 38 18.80 9.64 -3.26
C PRO A 38 18.00 9.76 -1.96
N PHE A 39 18.05 10.91 -1.28
CA PHE A 39 17.22 11.21 -0.09
C PHE A 39 16.09 12.20 -0.38
N ARG A 40 15.98 12.69 -1.61
CA ARG A 40 14.97 13.67 -2.06
C ARG A 40 14.48 13.31 -3.45
N MET A 41 13.86 12.14 -3.56
CA MET A 41 13.21 11.72 -4.80
C MET A 41 11.70 11.78 -4.61
N ARG A 42 10.99 11.94 -5.71
CA ARG A 42 9.53 11.89 -5.79
C ARG A 42 9.15 10.71 -6.67
N GLY A 43 8.22 9.90 -6.19
CA GLY A 43 7.59 8.85 -6.97
C GLY A 43 6.36 9.41 -7.68
N ARG A 44 6.10 8.92 -8.89
CA ARG A 44 4.88 9.18 -9.66
C ARG A 44 4.48 7.87 -10.32
N TYR A 45 3.20 7.52 -10.18
CA TYR A 45 2.59 6.36 -10.82
C TYR A 45 1.84 6.86 -12.03
N ASP A 46 2.39 6.59 -13.21
CA ASP A 46 1.77 6.91 -14.49
C ASP A 46 0.93 5.73 -14.95
N VAL A 47 -0.33 6.01 -15.29
CA VAL A 47 -1.31 5.02 -15.74
C VAL A 47 -1.58 5.22 -17.22
N ARG A 48 -1.63 4.11 -17.94
CA ARG A 48 -1.99 4.05 -19.36
C ARG A 48 -3.10 3.03 -19.52
N PHE A 49 -4.27 3.49 -19.94
CA PHE A 49 -5.39 2.59 -20.16
C PHE A 49 -5.15 1.73 -21.40
N GLY A 50 -5.38 0.43 -21.24
CA GLY A 50 -5.23 -0.55 -22.31
C GLY A 50 -6.30 -0.32 -23.37
N ARG A 51 -5.93 -0.55 -24.63
CA ARG A 51 -6.90 -0.56 -25.74
C ARG A 51 -6.77 -1.87 -26.50
N PRO A 52 -7.87 -2.57 -26.79
CA PRO A 52 -7.84 -3.76 -27.62
C PRO A 52 -7.17 -3.46 -28.96
N ALA A 53 -6.24 -4.31 -29.37
CA ALA A 53 -5.52 -4.19 -30.63
C ALA A 53 -5.38 -5.58 -31.28
N PRO A 54 -5.15 -5.65 -32.59
CA PRO A 54 -4.83 -6.92 -33.24
C PRO A 54 -3.64 -7.60 -32.56
N GLY A 55 -3.85 -8.76 -31.97
CA GLY A 55 -2.81 -9.54 -31.28
C GLY A 55 -2.57 -9.19 -29.81
N GLY A 56 -3.39 -8.33 -29.18
CA GLY A 56 -3.32 -8.10 -27.73
C GLY A 56 -3.83 -6.73 -27.29
N THR A 57 -3.09 -6.08 -26.39
CA THR A 57 -3.40 -4.76 -25.85
C THR A 57 -2.36 -3.76 -26.31
N SER A 58 -2.82 -2.57 -26.75
CA SER A 58 -1.97 -1.42 -27.05
C SER A 58 -2.11 -0.37 -25.95
N PHE A 59 -1.05 0.42 -25.75
CA PHE A 59 -1.01 1.48 -24.75
C PHE A 59 -0.62 2.82 -25.39
N PRO A 60 -1.20 3.93 -24.94
CA PRO A 60 -0.77 5.26 -25.38
C PRO A 60 0.68 5.56 -24.97
N VAL A 61 1.33 6.43 -25.74
CA VAL A 61 2.72 6.84 -25.46
C VAL A 61 2.79 7.66 -24.16
N SER A 62 1.89 8.62 -24.02
CA SER A 62 1.71 9.41 -22.79
C SER A 62 0.82 8.67 -21.78
N ALA A 63 1.01 8.98 -20.50
CA ALA A 63 0.07 8.56 -19.47
C ALA A 63 -1.28 9.28 -19.63
N ASP A 64 -2.37 8.56 -19.43
CA ASP A 64 -3.73 9.12 -19.44
C ASP A 64 -4.01 9.82 -18.10
N THR A 65 -3.53 9.24 -17.01
CA THR A 65 -3.64 9.82 -15.66
C THR A 65 -2.42 9.43 -14.81
N TYR A 66 -2.25 10.06 -13.66
CA TYR A 66 -1.14 9.78 -12.76
C TYR A 66 -1.45 10.13 -11.32
N VAL A 67 -0.69 9.53 -10.41
CA VAL A 67 -0.72 9.90 -9.00
C VAL A 67 0.68 10.13 -8.46
N GLU A 68 0.89 11.24 -7.76
CA GLU A 68 2.16 11.53 -7.10
C GLU A 68 2.24 10.82 -5.74
N ALA A 69 3.33 10.09 -5.51
CA ALA A 69 3.59 9.47 -4.23
C ALA A 69 3.75 10.52 -3.13
N PRO A 70 3.04 10.40 -1.99
CA PRO A 70 3.22 11.31 -0.87
C PRO A 70 4.64 11.17 -0.28
N GLY A 71 5.33 12.30 -0.08
CA GLY A 71 6.63 12.37 0.58
C GLY A 71 7.81 12.72 -0.32
N ARG A 72 9.04 12.54 0.19
CA ARG A 72 10.30 12.88 -0.50
C ARG A 72 11.33 11.74 -0.46
N SER A 73 10.91 10.54 -0.08
CA SER A 73 11.82 9.42 0.15
C SER A 73 12.41 8.94 -1.17
N GLY A 74 13.74 8.91 -1.26
CA GLY A 74 14.41 8.27 -2.39
C GLY A 74 14.60 6.79 -2.17
N GLY A 75 14.61 6.06 -3.29
CA GLY A 75 14.60 4.59 -3.40
C GLY A 75 15.81 3.85 -2.85
N LEU A 76 16.47 4.38 -1.81
CA LEU A 76 17.55 3.72 -1.07
C LEU A 76 17.24 3.57 0.43
N GLN A 77 16.07 4.01 0.89
CA GLN A 77 15.57 3.60 2.20
C GLN A 77 14.81 2.29 2.02
N PRO A 78 14.95 1.29 2.91
CA PRO A 78 14.06 0.12 2.92
C PRO A 78 12.56 0.48 3.03
N TRP A 79 12.29 1.77 3.30
CA TRP A 79 11.00 2.41 3.60
C TRP A 79 10.60 3.46 2.54
N GLY A 80 11.31 3.50 1.40
CA GLY A 80 11.18 4.48 0.34
C GLY A 80 10.70 3.87 -0.97
N TYR A 81 9.43 3.46 -1.01
CA TYR A 81 8.35 3.90 -1.92
C TYR A 81 7.10 3.27 -1.32
N ALA A 82 6.04 4.06 -1.27
CA ALA A 82 4.77 3.68 -0.67
C ALA A 82 4.37 2.26 -1.08
N SER A 83 4.02 1.44 -0.09
CA SER A 83 3.26 0.23 -0.35
C SER A 83 1.98 0.70 -1.05
N GLN A 84 1.95 0.54 -2.37
CA GLN A 84 0.75 0.82 -3.14
C GLN A 84 -0.10 -0.43 -3.09
N ARG A 85 -1.40 -0.20 -2.98
CA ARG A 85 -2.39 -1.22 -3.20
C ARG A 85 -3.36 -0.70 -4.24
N PHE A 86 -3.68 -1.59 -5.17
CA PHE A 86 -4.72 -1.39 -6.16
C PHE A 86 -5.90 -2.23 -5.71
N LEU A 87 -7.02 -1.61 -5.39
CA LEU A 87 -8.24 -2.28 -4.94
C LEU A 87 -9.43 -1.33 -5.08
N ASP A 88 -10.62 -1.89 -5.26
CA ASP A 88 -11.86 -1.12 -5.13
C ASP A 88 -12.18 -0.94 -3.64
N LEU A 89 -11.87 0.24 -3.09
CA LEU A 89 -12.07 0.50 -1.66
C LEU A 89 -13.41 1.19 -1.38
N ASP A 90 -13.92 2.00 -2.32
CA ASP A 90 -15.21 2.67 -2.16
C ASP A 90 -16.40 1.90 -2.76
N GLY A 91 -16.15 0.78 -3.44
CA GLY A 91 -17.14 -0.16 -3.94
C GLY A 91 -17.78 0.27 -5.27
N ASP A 92 -17.11 1.12 -6.05
CA ASP A 92 -17.64 1.67 -7.30
C ASP A 92 -17.33 0.80 -8.54
N GLY A 93 -16.63 -0.32 -8.34
CA GLY A 93 -16.21 -1.25 -9.39
C GLY A 93 -14.93 -0.82 -10.11
N LEU A 94 -14.38 0.35 -9.80
CA LEU A 94 -13.10 0.83 -10.31
C LEU A 94 -12.00 0.54 -9.31
N THR A 95 -10.78 0.42 -9.82
CA THR A 95 -9.62 0.25 -8.97
C THR A 95 -9.15 1.59 -8.42
N ASP A 96 -9.11 1.71 -7.10
CA ASP A 96 -8.45 2.82 -6.43
C ASP A 96 -6.97 2.57 -6.17
N MET A 97 -6.22 3.65 -5.95
CA MET A 97 -4.82 3.61 -5.53
C MET A 97 -4.68 4.06 -4.08
N VAL A 98 -4.31 3.13 -3.20
CA VAL A 98 -4.02 3.40 -1.78
C VAL A 98 -2.52 3.51 -1.57
N MET A 99 -2.07 4.68 -1.09
CA MET A 99 -0.65 4.95 -0.84
C MET A 99 -0.31 4.99 0.64
N GLY A 100 0.56 4.09 1.09
CA GLY A 100 1.14 4.13 2.43
C GLY A 100 2.38 5.03 2.51
N SER A 101 2.37 6.05 3.36
CA SER A 101 3.55 6.91 3.58
C SER A 101 3.89 7.07 5.04
N VAL A 102 5.17 6.93 5.38
CA VAL A 102 5.67 7.27 6.71
C VAL A 102 6.20 8.70 6.67
N ASN A 103 5.73 9.56 7.57
CA ASN A 103 6.19 10.96 7.60
C ASN A 103 7.64 11.05 8.09
N THR A 104 8.59 11.17 7.16
CA THR A 104 10.04 11.19 7.42
C THR A 104 10.61 12.58 7.73
N ARG A 105 9.79 13.59 8.08
CA ARG A 105 10.35 14.86 8.60
C ARG A 105 11.35 14.50 9.71
N LEU A 106 12.57 15.04 9.68
CA LEU A 106 13.68 14.66 10.57
C LEU A 106 13.35 14.63 12.09
N GLY A 107 12.23 15.21 12.54
CA GLY A 107 11.70 15.07 13.91
C GLY A 107 10.74 13.89 14.16
N GLY A 108 10.27 13.19 13.14
CA GLY A 108 9.34 12.05 13.21
C GLY A 108 9.98 10.79 13.78
N MET A 109 11.25 10.51 13.44
CA MET A 109 12.02 9.43 14.08
C MET A 109 12.45 9.80 15.51
N PHE A 110 12.84 11.05 15.78
CA PHE A 110 13.07 11.52 17.17
C PHE A 110 11.78 11.45 18.02
N ARG A 111 10.60 11.72 17.44
CA ARG A 111 9.30 11.46 18.09
C ARG A 111 8.95 9.98 18.17
N ALA A 112 9.40 9.12 17.26
CA ALA A 112 9.20 7.67 17.41
C ALA A 112 10.00 7.13 18.62
N THR A 113 11.17 7.70 18.91
CA THR A 113 11.97 7.38 20.10
C THR A 113 11.32 7.88 21.40
N VAL A 114 10.68 9.06 21.40
CA VAL A 114 10.03 9.64 22.59
C VAL A 114 8.58 9.13 22.77
N GLY A 115 7.82 9.07 21.68
CA GLY A 115 6.40 8.72 21.60
C GLY A 115 6.11 7.24 21.32
N LYS A 116 7.15 6.40 21.23
CA LYS A 116 7.06 4.93 21.14
C LYS A 116 6.07 4.43 20.08
N SER A 117 6.00 5.08 18.93
CA SER A 117 5.12 4.70 17.81
C SER A 117 5.60 5.26 16.47
N ILE A 118 5.33 4.53 15.40
CA ILE A 118 5.52 4.95 14.01
C ILE A 118 4.14 5.24 13.43
N ALA A 119 4.00 6.38 12.75
CA ALA A 119 2.78 6.77 12.06
C ALA A 119 2.95 6.60 10.55
N MET A 120 2.04 5.85 9.95
CA MET A 120 1.86 5.74 8.51
C MET A 120 0.55 6.44 8.13
N ASP A 121 0.62 7.33 7.15
CA ASP A 121 -0.54 7.96 6.53
C ASP A 121 -0.88 7.15 5.26
N LEU A 122 -2.05 6.52 5.26
CA LEU A 122 -2.67 5.90 4.10
C LEU A 122 -3.46 6.98 3.35
N ALA A 123 -3.25 7.10 2.05
CA ALA A 123 -3.88 8.10 1.19
C ALA A 123 -4.57 7.40 0.02
N LEU A 124 -5.90 7.51 -0.05
CA LEU A 124 -6.72 6.94 -1.11
C LEU A 124 -6.85 7.97 -2.24
N HIS A 125 -6.55 7.53 -3.46
CA HIS A 125 -6.85 8.26 -4.68
C HIS A 125 -7.84 7.44 -5.49
N THR A 126 -9.05 7.96 -5.67
CA THR A 126 -10.11 7.25 -6.37
C THR A 126 -10.02 7.48 -7.87
N LEU A 127 -10.35 6.45 -8.67
CA LEU A 127 -10.45 6.58 -10.11
C LEU A 127 -11.87 6.99 -10.50
N ARG A 128 -12.04 8.08 -11.25
CA ARG A 128 -13.36 8.49 -11.77
C ARG A 128 -13.22 9.07 -13.17
N ASN A 129 -14.04 8.60 -14.11
CA ASN A 129 -13.99 9.02 -15.52
C ASN A 129 -12.57 8.92 -16.11
N ASP A 130 -11.90 7.78 -15.92
CA ASP A 130 -10.52 7.53 -16.36
C ASP A 130 -9.48 8.54 -15.80
N GLU A 131 -9.77 9.19 -14.66
CA GLU A 131 -8.84 10.09 -14.00
C GLU A 131 -8.74 9.78 -12.50
N TYR A 132 -7.52 9.53 -12.01
CA TYR A 132 -7.28 9.47 -10.57
C TYR A 132 -7.30 10.87 -9.96
N SER A 133 -7.91 10.99 -8.79
CA SER A 133 -7.88 12.24 -8.04
C SER A 133 -6.43 12.70 -7.77
N PRO A 134 -6.05 13.94 -8.15
CA PRO A 134 -4.67 14.42 -7.96
C PRO A 134 -4.31 14.68 -6.50
N LYS A 135 -5.32 14.81 -5.64
CA LYS A 135 -5.20 14.85 -4.18
C LYS A 135 -5.95 13.65 -3.61
N PRO A 136 -5.54 13.14 -2.44
CA PRO A 136 -6.25 12.02 -1.85
C PRO A 136 -7.67 12.44 -1.46
N ASP A 137 -8.66 11.65 -1.89
CA ASP A 137 -10.07 11.80 -1.52
C ASP A 137 -10.29 11.45 -0.05
N TRP A 138 -9.46 10.54 0.47
CA TRP A 138 -9.52 10.10 1.85
C TRP A 138 -8.11 9.80 2.39
N ASN A 139 -7.92 10.00 3.69
CA ASN A 139 -6.69 9.59 4.36
C ASN A 139 -6.97 8.98 5.74
N ARG A 140 -6.06 8.11 6.17
CA ARG A 140 -6.05 7.57 7.52
C ARG A 140 -4.66 7.45 8.06
N ARG A 141 -4.48 7.98 9.26
CA ARG A 141 -3.26 7.78 10.03
C ARG A 141 -3.36 6.49 10.82
N VAL A 142 -2.54 5.53 10.45
CA VAL A 142 -2.28 4.31 11.21
C VAL A 142 -1.09 4.56 12.12
N ARG A 143 -1.25 4.29 13.42
CA ARG A 143 -0.16 4.36 14.40
C ARG A 143 0.15 2.96 14.89
N SER A 144 1.39 2.53 14.66
CA SER A 144 1.90 1.27 15.20
C SER A 144 2.83 1.56 16.38
N PRO A 145 2.55 1.03 17.58
CA PRO A 145 3.43 1.15 18.73
C PRO A 145 4.82 0.58 18.41
N PHE A 146 5.87 1.33 18.69
CA PHE A 146 7.26 1.02 18.44
C PHE A 146 8.08 1.03 19.72
N SER A 147 8.87 0.00 19.94
CA SER A 147 9.85 -0.05 21.03
C SER A 147 11.27 0.03 20.43
N PRO A 148 12.03 1.10 20.69
CA PRO A 148 13.41 1.25 20.20
C PRO A 148 14.37 0.14 20.64
N LEU A 149 14.00 -0.63 21.67
CA LEU A 149 14.78 -1.74 22.23
C LEU A 149 14.19 -3.12 21.89
N ASP A 150 13.20 -3.19 21.00
CA ASP A 150 12.69 -4.49 20.55
C ASP A 150 13.78 -5.23 19.76
N ARG A 151 14.20 -6.39 20.27
CA ARG A 151 15.22 -7.24 19.65
C ARG A 151 14.78 -7.80 18.30
N ARG A 152 13.49 -7.69 17.95
CA ARG A 152 12.94 -8.11 16.65
C ARG A 152 13.16 -7.10 15.53
N GLY A 153 13.68 -5.89 15.82
CA GLY A 153 14.03 -4.88 14.82
C GLY A 153 12.97 -3.78 14.63
N PRO A 154 13.18 -2.86 13.66
CA PRO A 154 12.27 -1.76 13.43
C PRO A 154 10.90 -2.26 12.92
N LEU A 155 9.80 -1.67 13.43
CA LEU A 155 8.44 -2.11 13.13
C LEU A 155 7.87 -1.38 11.92
N PHE A 156 7.44 -2.15 10.93
CA PHE A 156 6.56 -1.66 9.87
C PHE A 156 5.26 -2.42 10.02
N PRO A 157 4.13 -1.72 10.22
CA PRO A 157 2.87 -2.42 10.35
C PRO A 157 2.63 -3.20 9.06
N THR A 158 2.18 -4.45 9.20
CA THR A 158 1.65 -5.19 8.07
C THR A 158 0.36 -4.50 7.65
N VAL A 159 0.30 -3.96 6.44
CA VAL A 159 -0.92 -3.39 5.85
C VAL A 159 -1.38 -4.25 4.67
N LEU A 160 -2.57 -4.80 4.78
CA LEU A 160 -3.23 -5.60 3.76
C LEU A 160 -4.58 -4.96 3.44
N ALA A 161 -5.10 -5.24 2.25
CA ALA A 161 -6.46 -4.87 1.91
C ALA A 161 -7.10 -5.89 0.96
N GLY A 162 -8.38 -6.17 1.19
CA GLY A 162 -9.17 -7.18 0.47
C GLY A 162 -10.50 -7.41 1.16
N ASP A 163 -11.47 -7.97 0.43
CA ASP A 163 -12.84 -8.22 0.92
C ASP A 163 -12.86 -9.46 1.83
N ILE A 164 -12.85 -9.27 3.16
CA ILE A 164 -12.81 -10.34 4.15
C ILE A 164 -14.19 -10.70 4.70
N ASP A 165 -15.21 -9.87 4.47
CA ASP A 165 -16.57 -10.12 4.95
C ASP A 165 -17.55 -10.52 3.83
N GLY A 166 -17.11 -10.45 2.58
CA GLY A 166 -17.81 -10.90 1.38
C GLY A 166 -18.82 -9.89 0.86
N ASP A 167 -18.68 -8.61 1.22
CA ASP A 167 -19.63 -7.56 0.87
C ASP A 167 -19.32 -6.85 -0.47
N GLY A 168 -18.26 -7.27 -1.15
CA GLY A 168 -17.78 -6.76 -2.42
C GLY A 168 -16.88 -5.52 -2.31
N ARG A 169 -16.68 -4.97 -1.11
CA ARG A 169 -15.75 -3.86 -0.86
C ARG A 169 -14.49 -4.39 -0.19
N ALA A 170 -13.37 -3.75 -0.47
CA ALA A 170 -12.15 -4.12 0.24
C ALA A 170 -12.13 -3.58 1.67
N ASP A 171 -11.67 -4.42 2.60
CA ASP A 171 -11.38 -4.07 3.97
C ASP A 171 -9.90 -3.71 4.14
N LEU A 172 -9.55 -3.01 5.22
CA LEU A 172 -8.17 -2.68 5.57
C LEU A 172 -7.73 -3.45 6.82
N LEU A 173 -6.65 -4.21 6.70
CA LEU A 173 -6.08 -4.97 7.82
C LEU A 173 -4.71 -4.39 8.19
N VAL A 174 -4.52 -4.12 9.48
CA VAL A 174 -3.31 -3.51 10.03
C VAL A 174 -2.76 -4.34 11.19
N GLY A 175 -1.53 -4.83 11.05
CA GLY A 175 -0.81 -5.50 12.13
C GLY A 175 -0.39 -4.54 13.25
N GLU A 176 -0.68 -4.93 14.50
CA GLU A 176 -0.32 -4.20 15.71
C GLU A 176 0.48 -5.08 16.69
N ARG A 177 1.60 -4.54 17.20
CA ARG A 177 2.41 -5.11 18.30
C ARG A 177 2.83 -6.59 18.13
N TRP A 178 2.87 -7.10 16.91
CA TRP A 178 3.18 -8.48 16.53
C TRP A 178 2.14 -9.55 16.88
N ASN A 179 1.04 -9.19 17.54
CA ASN A 179 0.11 -10.14 18.14
C ASN A 179 -1.37 -9.74 18.02
N GLU A 180 -1.65 -8.69 17.27
CA GLU A 180 -3.02 -8.25 16.96
C GLU A 180 -3.09 -7.85 15.49
N LEU A 181 -4.19 -8.22 14.83
CA LEU A 181 -4.58 -7.72 13.53
C LEU A 181 -5.82 -6.86 13.71
N ARG A 182 -5.75 -5.60 13.30
CA ARG A 182 -6.87 -4.66 13.32
C ARG A 182 -7.52 -4.61 11.96
N VAL A 183 -8.79 -4.97 11.90
CA VAL A 183 -9.58 -5.04 10.68
C VAL A 183 -10.54 -3.85 10.65
N PHE A 184 -10.43 -2.99 9.66
CA PHE A 184 -11.38 -1.92 9.39
C PHE A 184 -12.23 -2.35 8.20
N LEU A 185 -13.53 -2.53 8.42
CA LEU A 185 -14.43 -2.94 7.36
C LEU A 185 -14.64 -1.83 6.32
N GLY A 186 -14.76 -2.22 5.05
CA GLY A 186 -15.14 -1.38 3.93
C GLY A 186 -16.54 -0.82 4.13
N THR A 187 -16.72 0.48 3.91
CA THR A 187 -18.03 1.12 4.03
C THR A 187 -18.36 1.91 2.76
N PRO A 188 -19.62 1.91 2.30
CA PRO A 188 -19.98 2.59 1.07
C PRO A 188 -19.85 4.12 1.22
N GLY A 189 -19.53 4.79 0.10
CA GLY A 189 -19.53 6.24 -0.02
C GLY A 189 -18.22 6.91 0.40
N THR A 190 -18.28 8.19 0.78
CA THR A 190 -17.08 9.04 0.95
C THR A 190 -16.22 8.71 2.18
N ARG A 191 -16.68 7.80 3.03
CA ARG A 191 -15.90 7.20 4.11
C ARG A 191 -15.74 5.74 3.74
N PRO A 192 -14.62 5.35 3.11
CA PRO A 192 -14.47 4.02 2.52
C PRO A 192 -14.13 2.95 3.58
N LEU A 193 -13.92 3.34 4.84
CA LEU A 193 -13.65 2.42 5.95
C LEU A 193 -14.38 2.82 7.22
N ALA A 194 -14.76 1.83 8.01
CA ALA A 194 -15.28 1.98 9.36
C ALA A 194 -14.32 2.78 10.27
N GLU A 195 -14.91 3.55 11.20
CA GLU A 195 -14.12 4.38 12.13
C GLU A 195 -13.29 3.51 13.09
N GLY A 196 -13.89 2.44 13.64
CA GLY A 196 -13.28 1.53 14.60
C GLY A 196 -12.87 0.19 13.97
N PRO A 197 -11.79 -0.44 14.46
CA PRO A 197 -11.40 -1.77 14.01
C PRO A 197 -12.08 -2.88 14.83
N ILE A 198 -12.21 -4.05 14.20
CA ILE A 198 -12.32 -5.33 14.88
C ILE A 198 -10.89 -5.78 15.24
N ALA A 199 -10.64 -6.09 16.51
CA ALA A 199 -9.34 -6.57 16.98
C ALA A 199 -9.31 -8.11 16.97
N VAL A 200 -8.38 -8.68 16.18
CA VAL A 200 -8.18 -10.12 16.08
C VAL A 200 -6.85 -10.48 16.75
N PRO A 201 -6.84 -11.20 17.90
CA PRO A 201 -5.62 -11.63 18.55
C PRO A 201 -4.92 -12.71 17.72
N VAL A 202 -3.85 -12.34 17.02
CA VAL A 202 -3.09 -13.25 16.15
C VAL A 202 -1.67 -12.75 15.99
N ALA A 203 -0.71 -13.67 16.01
CA ALA A 203 0.67 -13.34 15.73
C ALA A 203 0.79 -12.86 14.27
N ILE A 204 1.26 -11.63 14.06
CA ILE A 204 1.48 -11.03 12.74
C ILE A 204 2.91 -10.49 12.69
N PRO A 205 3.80 -11.06 11.86
CA PRO A 205 5.10 -10.46 11.61
C PRO A 205 4.95 -9.03 11.07
N ALA A 206 5.82 -8.12 11.51
CA ALA A 206 5.94 -6.75 10.98
C ALA A 206 6.62 -6.74 9.60
N ASP A 207 6.16 -7.60 8.69
CA ASP A 207 6.66 -7.76 7.33
C ASP A 207 5.50 -8.19 6.42
N GLU A 208 5.00 -7.25 5.62
CA GLU A 208 3.90 -7.46 4.67
C GLU A 208 4.19 -8.61 3.69
N ARG A 209 5.45 -8.88 3.35
CA ARG A 209 5.83 -9.94 2.40
C ARG A 209 5.55 -11.34 2.92
N THR A 210 5.32 -11.47 4.21
CA THR A 210 5.04 -12.74 4.88
C THR A 210 3.55 -12.96 5.09
N THR A 211 2.69 -12.04 4.64
CA THR A 211 1.25 -12.17 4.80
C THR A 211 0.54 -11.95 3.47
N MET A 212 -0.45 -12.78 3.16
CA MET A 212 -1.25 -12.67 1.94
C MET A 212 -2.74 -12.82 2.26
N LEU A 213 -3.57 -12.23 1.38
CA LEU A 213 -5.01 -12.39 1.38
C LEU A 213 -5.42 -13.21 0.16
N THR A 214 -6.23 -14.23 0.38
CA THR A 214 -6.75 -15.09 -0.69
C THR A 214 -7.94 -15.89 -0.19
N ASP A 215 -8.94 -16.12 -1.03
CA ASP A 215 -10.03 -17.05 -0.72
C ASP A 215 -9.51 -18.50 -0.84
N LEU A 216 -9.35 -19.20 0.29
CA LEU A 216 -8.80 -20.56 0.33
C LEU A 216 -9.88 -21.63 0.29
N ASP A 217 -11.10 -21.32 0.75
CA ASP A 217 -12.19 -22.29 0.85
C ASP A 217 -13.29 -22.10 -0.21
N GLY A 218 -13.16 -21.08 -1.06
CA GLY A 218 -14.06 -20.78 -2.17
C GLY A 218 -15.38 -20.14 -1.73
N ASN A 219 -15.41 -19.51 -0.55
CA ASN A 219 -16.62 -18.92 0.00
C ASN A 219 -16.86 -17.46 -0.46
N GLY A 220 -15.96 -16.90 -1.27
CA GLY A 220 -16.03 -15.54 -1.78
C GLY A 220 -15.45 -14.48 -0.83
N LYS A 221 -14.88 -14.87 0.31
CA LYS A 221 -14.22 -13.99 1.27
C LYS A 221 -12.71 -14.24 1.26
N ALA A 222 -11.93 -13.20 1.45
CA ALA A 222 -10.49 -13.31 1.56
C ALA A 222 -10.08 -13.83 2.94
N ASP A 223 -9.34 -14.95 2.96
CA ASP A 223 -8.68 -15.47 4.14
C ASP A 223 -7.29 -14.86 4.34
N VAL A 224 -6.79 -14.88 5.58
CA VAL A 224 -5.45 -14.38 5.90
C VAL A 224 -4.47 -15.53 6.09
N VAL A 225 -3.41 -15.54 5.28
CA VAL A 225 -2.31 -16.49 5.40
C VAL A 225 -1.06 -15.77 5.91
N VAL A 226 -0.56 -16.19 7.06
CA VAL A 226 0.59 -15.59 7.73
C VAL A 226 1.73 -16.59 7.81
N GLN A 227 2.83 -16.30 7.14
CA GLN A 227 4.08 -17.03 7.27
C GLN A 227 4.91 -16.45 8.41
N HIS A 228 5.26 -17.28 9.38
CA HIS A 228 6.21 -16.96 10.43
C HIS A 228 7.59 -17.48 10.03
N PRO A 229 8.55 -16.59 9.69
CA PRO A 229 9.89 -17.01 9.36
C PRO A 229 10.54 -17.73 10.55
N ALA A 230 11.19 -18.85 10.28
CA ALA A 230 11.98 -19.54 11.27
C ALA A 230 13.27 -18.78 11.58
N THR A 231 13.57 -18.56 12.86
CA THR A 231 14.89 -18.08 13.30
C THR A 231 15.83 -19.22 13.69
N SER A 232 15.30 -20.37 14.15
CA SER A 232 16.11 -21.52 14.57
C SER A 232 15.36 -22.88 14.56
N GLY A 233 14.18 -22.97 13.92
CA GLY A 233 13.33 -24.16 13.90
C GLY A 233 12.52 -24.30 12.60
N PRO A 234 11.47 -25.15 12.54
CA PRO A 234 10.57 -25.16 11.39
C PRO A 234 9.77 -23.86 11.34
N GLY A 235 9.54 -23.33 10.13
CA GLY A 235 8.62 -22.20 9.94
C GLY A 235 7.20 -22.58 10.33
N ARG A 236 6.36 -21.58 10.65
CA ARG A 236 4.95 -21.79 10.98
C ARG A 236 4.07 -21.02 9.99
N LEU A 237 2.97 -21.61 9.58
CA LEU A 237 1.89 -20.91 8.89
C LEU A 237 0.70 -20.76 9.84
N THR A 238 0.11 -19.56 9.88
CA THR A 238 -1.18 -19.31 10.54
C THR A 238 -2.20 -18.98 9.46
N LEU A 239 -3.36 -19.63 9.51
CA LEU A 239 -4.48 -19.39 8.62
C LEU A 239 -5.63 -18.80 9.45
N LEU A 240 -6.16 -17.65 9.03
CA LEU A 240 -7.40 -17.08 9.56
C LEU A 240 -8.45 -17.21 8.47
N MET A 241 -9.39 -18.12 8.68
CA MET A 241 -10.49 -18.35 7.75
C MET A 241 -11.60 -17.33 8.02
N ALA A 242 -11.95 -16.54 7.02
CA ALA A 242 -13.15 -15.72 7.03
C ALA A 242 -14.38 -16.64 6.97
N ARG A 243 -15.44 -16.29 7.72
CA ARG A 243 -16.68 -17.08 7.78
C ARG A 243 -17.89 -16.18 7.61
#